data_AF-A0A932IYF9-F1
#
_entry.id   AF-A0A932IYF9-F1
#
_cell.length_a   1.000
_cell.length_b   1.000
_cell.length_c   1.000
_cell.angle_alpha   90.00
_cell.angle_beta   90.00
_cell.angle_gamma   90.00
#
_symmetry.space_group_name_H-M   'P 1'
#
loop_
_entity.id
_entity.type
_entity.pdbx_description
1 polymer ?
#
loop_
_entity_poly.entity_id
_entity_poly.type
_entity_poly.pdbx_seq_one_letter_code
_entity_poly.pdbx_strand_id
1 'polypeptide(L)'
;IIHPEAPSAARVVYDYYGGANSFPAAWDEMMAAVDKGDAAQFGREEILNPEKWDLLNFLMDARTGLGRFRDFRISNYNLMMDLIDYCREHSIEQIMNLPDVKERRDLYFEHQEKCKEQILRCSKVYNNLVVLDLRNEEIIFAGNRFVIYALFPQANISIHVLWGLKNQNTVFATGKSILNRTSFTKIGALMLEYGGGGHENAGTCQVPNDQAETVLQELIKRINADG
;
A
#
# COMPACT_ATOMS: atom_id res chain seq x y z
N ILE A 1 15.56 -19.31 8.36
CA ILE A 1 14.62 -20.19 7.64
C ILE A 1 14.07 -19.36 6.49
N ILE A 2 14.23 -19.81 5.24
CA ILE A 2 13.74 -19.10 4.04
C ILE A 2 12.90 -20.11 3.26
N HIS A 3 11.60 -19.86 3.12
CA HIS A 3 10.71 -20.61 2.25
C HIS A 3 10.14 -19.65 1.20
N PRO A 4 10.67 -19.67 -0.04
CA PRO A 4 10.31 -18.68 -1.06
C PRO A 4 8.86 -18.77 -1.53
N GLU A 5 8.23 -19.93 -1.38
CA GLU A 5 6.83 -20.17 -1.75
C GLU A 5 5.82 -19.81 -0.65
N ALA A 6 6.29 -19.45 0.54
CA ALA A 6 5.39 -19.07 1.63
C ALA A 6 4.77 -17.69 1.34
N PRO A 7 3.44 -17.54 1.48
CA PRO A 7 2.73 -16.30 1.15
C PRO A 7 3.06 -15.13 2.10
N SER A 8 3.58 -15.42 3.30
CA SER A 8 3.98 -14.43 4.29
C SER A 8 5.15 -14.93 5.14
N ALA A 9 5.89 -14.00 5.76
CA ALA A 9 6.90 -14.36 6.76
C ALA A 9 6.26 -14.99 8.02
N ALA A 10 5.04 -14.58 8.36
CA ALA A 10 4.28 -15.15 9.47
C ALA A 10 3.96 -16.64 9.22
N ARG A 11 3.63 -17.03 7.98
CA ARG A 11 3.42 -18.43 7.61
C ARG A 11 4.67 -19.27 7.82
N VAL A 12 5.84 -18.75 7.43
CA VAL A 12 7.12 -19.42 7.68
C VAL A 12 7.34 -19.70 9.17
N VAL A 13 7.04 -18.72 10.02
CA VAL A 13 7.13 -18.87 11.48
C VAL A 13 6.11 -19.89 12.00
N TYR A 14 4.85 -19.79 11.55
CA TYR A 14 3.76 -20.68 11.93
C TYR A 14 4.11 -22.15 11.61
N ASP A 15 4.54 -22.43 10.38
CA ASP A 15 4.87 -23.78 9.93
C ASP A 15 6.12 -24.31 10.64
N TYR A 16 7.15 -23.48 10.81
CA TYR A 16 8.40 -23.88 11.48
C TYR A 16 8.18 -24.33 12.93
N TYR A 17 7.27 -23.66 13.66
CA TYR A 17 7.00 -23.99 15.06
C TYR A 17 5.93 -25.08 15.24
N GLY A 18 5.44 -25.73 14.18
CA GLY A 18 4.51 -26.87 14.28
C GLY A 18 3.05 -26.57 13.93
N GLY A 19 2.78 -25.37 13.41
CA GLY A 19 1.48 -24.97 12.88
C GLY A 19 0.34 -25.19 13.87
N ALA A 20 -0.73 -25.85 13.41
CA ALA A 20 -1.93 -26.12 14.21
C ALA A 20 -1.68 -26.97 15.48
N ASN A 21 -0.53 -27.64 15.60
CA ASN A 21 -0.18 -28.36 16.83
C ASN A 21 0.36 -27.43 17.93
N SER A 22 0.83 -26.23 17.56
CA SER A 22 1.49 -25.28 18.45
C SER A 22 0.73 -23.98 18.62
N PHE A 23 -0.07 -23.59 17.63
CA PHE A 23 -0.86 -22.36 17.62
C PHE A 23 -2.35 -22.66 17.70
N PRO A 24 -3.15 -21.82 18.37
CA PRO A 24 -4.58 -22.05 18.54
C PRO A 24 -5.32 -21.91 17.20
N ALA A 25 -6.33 -22.75 16.96
CA ALA A 25 -7.19 -22.66 15.77
C ALA A 25 -7.90 -21.30 15.63
N ALA A 26 -8.06 -20.56 16.73
CA ALA A 26 -8.59 -19.20 16.70
C ALA A 26 -7.75 -18.22 15.86
N TRP A 27 -6.47 -18.55 15.58
CA TRP A 27 -5.60 -17.73 14.75
C TRP A 27 -5.70 -18.04 13.26
N ASP A 28 -6.45 -19.05 12.83
CA ASP A 28 -6.52 -19.46 11.43
C ASP A 28 -7.01 -18.32 10.52
N GLU A 29 -8.00 -17.53 10.96
CA GLU A 29 -8.50 -16.37 10.21
C GLU A 29 -7.43 -15.27 10.09
N MET A 30 -6.72 -14.97 11.19
CA MET A 30 -5.63 -14.00 11.21
C MET A 30 -4.48 -14.44 10.28
N MET A 31 -4.14 -15.73 10.32
CA MET A 31 -3.10 -16.31 9.47
C MET A 31 -3.51 -16.31 7.99
N ALA A 32 -4.78 -16.53 7.67
CA ALA A 32 -5.27 -16.37 6.30
C ALA A 32 -5.18 -14.91 5.82
N ALA A 33 -5.52 -13.95 6.70
CA ALA A 33 -5.46 -12.53 6.36
C ALA A 33 -4.03 -12.00 6.19
N VAL A 34 -3.08 -12.44 7.02
CA VAL A 34 -1.67 -12.04 6.87
C VAL A 34 -1.06 -12.59 5.57
N ASP A 35 -1.40 -13.82 5.21
CA ASP A 35 -1.00 -14.44 3.94
C ASP A 35 -1.54 -13.65 2.74
N LYS A 36 -2.83 -13.28 2.79
CA LYS A 36 -3.46 -12.44 1.78
C LYS A 36 -2.79 -11.07 1.67
N GLY A 37 -2.46 -10.47 2.82
CA GLY A 37 -1.80 -9.17 2.94
C GLY A 37 -0.42 -9.12 2.30
N ASP A 38 0.46 -10.03 2.70
CA ASP A 38 1.84 -10.09 2.22
C ASP A 38 1.91 -10.46 0.73
N ALA A 39 1.06 -11.39 0.27
CA ALA A 39 0.95 -11.76 -1.15
C ALA A 39 0.16 -10.73 -1.99
N ALA A 40 -0.41 -9.71 -1.33
CA ALA A 40 -1.28 -8.69 -1.91
C ALA A 40 -2.44 -9.27 -2.75
N GLN A 41 -3.07 -10.33 -2.25
CA GLN A 41 -4.14 -11.08 -2.91
C GLN A 41 -5.53 -10.51 -2.58
N PHE A 42 -5.69 -9.20 -2.71
CA PHE A 42 -6.97 -8.53 -2.49
C PHE A 42 -7.78 -8.41 -3.80
N GLY A 43 -9.08 -8.65 -3.70
CA GLY A 43 -10.05 -8.33 -4.72
C GLY A 43 -10.41 -6.84 -4.73
N ARG A 44 -11.09 -6.41 -5.81
CA ARG A 44 -11.49 -5.00 -5.97
C ARG A 44 -12.38 -4.49 -4.83
N GLU A 45 -13.33 -5.32 -4.38
CA GLU A 45 -14.23 -4.94 -3.30
C GLU A 45 -13.50 -4.83 -1.96
N GLU A 46 -12.61 -5.76 -1.65
CA GLU A 46 -11.79 -5.73 -0.42
C GLU A 46 -10.86 -4.51 -0.40
N ILE A 47 -10.40 -4.04 -1.55
CA ILE A 47 -9.61 -2.80 -1.66
C ILE A 47 -10.49 -1.57 -1.40
N LEU A 48 -11.68 -1.52 -1.98
CA LEU A 48 -12.53 -0.33 -1.91
C LEU A 48 -13.25 -0.24 -0.57
N ASN A 49 -13.76 -1.35 -0.05
CA ASN A 49 -14.55 -1.46 1.18
C ASN A 49 -13.94 -2.54 2.09
N PRO A 50 -12.72 -2.33 2.60
CA PRO A 50 -12.07 -3.30 3.47
C PRO A 50 -12.81 -3.42 4.80
N GLU A 51 -12.89 -4.64 5.30
CA GLU A 51 -13.46 -4.96 6.60
C GLU A 51 -12.47 -5.79 7.43
N LYS A 52 -12.71 -5.85 8.75
CA LYS A 52 -12.03 -6.76 9.67
C LYS A 52 -10.50 -6.74 9.52
N TRP A 53 -9.88 -7.89 9.24
CA TRP A 53 -8.43 -8.04 9.15
C TRP A 53 -7.82 -7.28 7.97
N ASP A 54 -8.53 -7.18 6.85
CA ASP A 54 -8.07 -6.42 5.68
C ASP A 54 -8.01 -4.93 6.00
N LEU A 55 -9.04 -4.43 6.69
CA LEU A 55 -9.07 -3.08 7.20
C LEU A 55 -7.93 -2.86 8.19
N LEU A 56 -7.72 -3.75 9.16
CA LEU A 56 -6.62 -3.63 10.12
C LEU A 56 -5.26 -3.54 9.41
N ASN A 57 -5.05 -4.40 8.41
CA ASN A 57 -3.85 -4.38 7.58
C ASN A 57 -3.65 -3.01 6.92
N PHE A 58 -4.68 -2.47 6.27
CA PHE A 58 -4.58 -1.15 5.65
C PHE A 58 -4.42 -0.01 6.64
N LEU A 59 -5.03 -0.07 7.83
CA LEU A 59 -4.82 0.94 8.87
C LEU A 59 -3.37 0.96 9.37
N MET A 60 -2.73 -0.21 9.44
CA MET A 60 -1.35 -0.35 9.93
C MET A 60 -0.29 -0.12 8.84
N ASP A 61 -0.66 -0.21 7.55
CA ASP A 61 0.23 0.13 6.46
C ASP A 61 0.54 1.63 6.44
N ALA A 62 1.80 1.99 6.72
CA ALA A 62 2.26 3.37 6.70
C ALA A 62 2.00 4.08 5.34
N ARG A 63 1.90 3.31 4.24
CA ARG A 63 1.61 3.83 2.89
C ARG A 63 0.17 4.30 2.74
N THR A 64 -0.76 3.85 3.58
CA THR A 64 -2.12 4.38 3.66
C THR A 64 -2.12 5.87 4.05
N GLY A 65 -1.08 6.32 4.75
CA GLY A 65 -0.86 7.74 4.99
C GLY A 65 -1.64 8.35 6.15
N LEU A 66 -2.26 7.52 7.00
CA LEU A 66 -2.96 8.01 8.21
C LEU A 66 -2.05 8.82 9.13
N GLY A 67 -0.76 8.47 9.23
CA GLY A 67 0.21 9.19 10.06
C GLY A 67 0.49 10.64 9.62
N ARG A 68 -0.01 11.09 8.46
CA ARG A 68 0.06 12.50 8.04
C ARG A 68 -0.85 13.40 8.89
N PHE A 69 -1.87 12.80 9.51
CA PHE A 69 -2.87 13.47 10.32
C PHE A 69 -2.50 13.26 11.80
N ARG A 70 -2.28 14.34 12.54
CA ARG A 70 -1.57 14.33 13.84
C ARG A 70 -2.47 14.18 15.07
N ASP A 71 -3.72 13.74 14.87
CA ASP A 71 -4.76 13.80 15.90
C ASP A 71 -5.08 12.45 16.55
N PHE A 72 -4.13 11.50 16.56
CA PHE A 72 -4.29 10.22 17.24
C PHE A 72 -3.80 10.26 18.68
N ARG A 73 -4.50 9.57 19.58
CA ARG A 73 -4.16 9.52 21.02
C ARG A 73 -2.79 8.90 21.27
N ILE A 74 -2.47 7.86 20.52
CA ILE A 74 -1.18 7.15 20.57
C ILE A 74 -0.52 7.11 19.19
N SER A 75 0.80 6.94 19.16
CA SER A 75 1.54 6.79 17.90
C SER A 75 1.21 5.46 17.22
N ASN A 76 1.41 5.36 15.90
CA ASN A 76 1.28 4.08 15.18
C ASN A 76 2.25 3.03 15.74
N TYR A 77 3.43 3.42 16.21
CA TYR A 77 4.37 2.50 16.82
C TYR A 77 3.82 1.89 18.12
N ASN A 78 3.27 2.72 19.01
CA ASN A 78 2.68 2.24 20.26
C ASN A 78 1.46 1.36 19.98
N LEU A 79 0.60 1.76 19.03
CA LEU A 79 -0.53 0.92 18.63
C LEU A 79 -0.08 -0.44 18.09
N MET A 80 0.99 -0.48 17.28
CA MET A 80 1.54 -1.77 16.82
C MET A 80 2.04 -2.64 17.99
N MET A 81 2.63 -2.06 19.03
CA MET A 81 3.04 -2.81 20.22
C MET A 81 1.81 -3.35 20.97
N ASP A 82 0.79 -2.52 21.19
CA ASP A 82 -0.44 -2.93 21.87
C ASP A 82 -1.20 -4.02 21.09
N LEU A 83 -1.21 -3.93 19.75
CA LEU A 83 -1.85 -4.92 18.89
C LEU A 83 -1.22 -6.31 18.96
N ILE A 84 0.06 -6.44 19.37
CA ILE A 84 0.68 -7.76 19.58
C ILE A 84 -0.07 -8.52 20.69
N ASP A 85 -0.36 -7.84 21.80
CA ASP A 85 -1.08 -8.43 22.92
C ASP A 85 -2.57 -8.60 22.59
N TYR A 86 -3.20 -7.62 21.92
CA TYR A 86 -4.61 -7.74 21.55
C TYR A 86 -4.87 -8.88 20.56
N CYS A 87 -4.05 -9.05 19.52
CA CYS A 87 -4.19 -10.16 18.56
C CYS A 87 -4.04 -11.55 19.19
N ARG A 88 -3.39 -11.65 20.37
CA ARG A 88 -3.27 -12.90 21.10
C ARG A 88 -4.58 -13.34 21.76
N GLU A 89 -5.37 -12.38 22.25
CA GLU A 89 -6.48 -12.65 23.17
C GLU A 89 -7.86 -12.19 22.66
N HIS A 90 -7.90 -11.31 21.65
CA HIS A 90 -9.12 -10.67 21.17
C HIS A 90 -9.50 -11.13 19.77
N SER A 91 -10.81 -11.20 19.50
CA SER A 91 -11.32 -11.34 18.14
C SER A 91 -11.12 -10.05 17.34
N ILE A 92 -11.21 -10.16 16.02
CA ILE A 92 -11.10 -8.98 15.15
C ILE A 92 -12.19 -7.95 15.41
N GLU A 93 -13.40 -8.37 15.76
CA GLU A 93 -14.49 -7.48 16.13
C GLU A 93 -14.18 -6.71 17.41
N GLN A 94 -13.52 -7.33 18.38
CA GLN A 94 -13.10 -6.66 19.62
C GLN A 94 -11.97 -5.67 19.33
N ILE A 95 -10.98 -6.06 18.52
CA ILE A 95 -9.87 -5.18 18.09
C ILE A 95 -10.40 -3.95 17.36
N MET A 96 -11.36 -4.13 16.44
CA MET A 96 -11.99 -3.02 15.70
C MET A 96 -12.75 -2.03 16.59
N ASN A 97 -13.11 -2.42 17.82
CA ASN A 97 -13.79 -1.58 18.79
C ASN A 97 -12.83 -0.93 19.81
N LEU A 98 -11.54 -1.24 19.78
CA LEU A 98 -10.54 -0.56 20.61
C LEU A 98 -10.51 0.93 20.24
N PRO A 99 -10.46 1.86 21.22
CA PRO A 99 -10.53 3.29 20.96
C PRO A 99 -9.51 3.77 19.92
N ASP A 100 -8.25 3.33 20.03
CA ASP A 100 -7.15 3.77 19.14
C ASP A 100 -7.23 3.16 17.72
N VAL A 101 -7.88 2.01 17.57
CA VAL A 101 -8.18 1.42 16.25
C VAL A 101 -9.39 2.12 15.63
N LYS A 102 -10.41 2.38 16.45
CA LYS A 102 -11.65 3.03 16.03
C LYS A 102 -11.41 4.46 15.53
N GLU A 103 -10.61 5.28 16.22
CA GLU A 103 -10.29 6.63 15.74
C GLU A 103 -9.60 6.63 14.36
N ARG A 104 -8.72 5.64 14.10
CA ARG A 104 -8.04 5.47 12.80
C ARG A 104 -8.98 5.01 11.72
N ARG A 105 -9.85 4.06 12.05
CA ARG A 105 -10.91 3.58 11.17
C ARG A 105 -11.84 4.71 10.76
N ASP A 106 -12.31 5.48 11.72
CA ASP A 106 -13.28 6.54 11.47
C ASP A 106 -12.66 7.62 10.55
N LEU A 107 -11.39 8.00 10.77
CA LEU A 107 -10.66 8.89 9.86
C LEU A 107 -10.43 8.28 8.47
N TYR A 108 -10.07 6.99 8.40
CA TYR A 108 -9.88 6.29 7.12
C TYR A 108 -11.13 6.36 6.25
N PHE A 109 -12.31 6.09 6.84
CA PHE A 109 -13.58 6.17 6.12
C PHE A 109 -14.00 7.62 5.82
N GLU A 110 -13.68 8.58 6.68
CA GLU A 110 -13.89 10.01 6.37
C GLU A 110 -13.09 10.46 5.14
N HIS A 111 -11.89 9.91 4.95
CA HIS A 111 -11.03 10.20 3.81
C HIS A 111 -11.35 9.40 2.55
N GLN A 112 -12.09 8.29 2.67
CA GLN A 112 -12.26 7.32 1.58
C GLN A 112 -12.78 7.97 0.28
N GLU A 113 -13.90 8.70 0.33
CA GLU A 113 -14.47 9.33 -0.87
C GLU A 113 -13.63 10.51 -1.36
N LYS A 114 -13.02 11.28 -0.45
CA LYS A 114 -12.11 12.39 -0.79
C LYS A 114 -10.86 11.86 -1.52
N CYS A 115 -10.32 10.73 -1.07
CA CYS A 115 -9.20 10.05 -1.69
C CYS A 115 -9.57 9.51 -3.09
N LYS A 116 -10.74 8.87 -3.24
CA LYS A 116 -11.22 8.38 -4.54
C LYS A 116 -11.39 9.53 -5.54
N GLU A 117 -12.03 10.63 -5.13
CA GLU A 117 -12.19 11.84 -5.96
C GLU A 117 -10.84 12.41 -6.38
N GLN A 118 -9.93 12.60 -5.42
CA GLN A 118 -8.59 13.13 -5.67
C GLN A 118 -7.81 12.26 -6.66
N ILE A 119 -7.83 10.93 -6.48
CA ILE A 119 -7.18 10.00 -7.40
C ILE A 119 -7.77 10.15 -8.80
N LEU A 120 -9.09 10.22 -8.96
CA LEU A 120 -9.73 10.35 -10.27
C LEU A 120 -9.39 11.68 -10.96
N ARG A 121 -9.39 12.80 -10.21
CA ARG A 121 -9.13 14.14 -10.74
C ARG A 121 -7.66 14.37 -11.08
N CYS A 122 -6.74 13.83 -10.28
CA CYS A 122 -5.30 14.04 -10.40
C CYS A 122 -4.58 12.96 -11.24
N SER A 123 -5.31 11.96 -11.73
CA SER A 123 -4.73 10.89 -12.55
C SER A 123 -4.89 11.13 -14.04
N LYS A 124 -3.89 10.68 -14.80
CA LYS A 124 -3.94 10.57 -16.26
C LYS A 124 -3.45 9.21 -16.70
N VAL A 125 -4.20 8.59 -17.62
CA VAL A 125 -3.86 7.28 -18.19
C VAL A 125 -3.00 7.47 -19.44
N TYR A 126 -1.92 6.70 -19.51
CA TYR A 126 -1.00 6.58 -20.63
C TYR A 126 -0.90 5.10 -20.98
N ASN A 127 -1.70 4.62 -21.94
CA ASN A 127 -1.77 3.20 -22.28
C ASN A 127 -2.02 2.29 -21.06
N ASN A 128 -1.07 1.43 -20.69
CA ASN A 128 -1.11 0.48 -19.57
C ASN A 128 -0.77 1.12 -18.21
N LEU A 129 -0.26 2.36 -18.21
CA LEU A 129 0.18 3.10 -17.04
C LEU A 129 -0.86 4.16 -16.62
N VAL A 130 -1.11 4.29 -15.31
CA VAL A 130 -1.78 5.46 -14.72
C VAL A 130 -0.80 6.31 -13.93
N VAL A 131 -0.72 7.59 -14.24
CA VAL A 131 0.12 8.57 -13.52
C VAL A 131 -0.78 9.42 -12.64
N LEU A 132 -0.54 9.42 -11.34
CA LEU A 132 -1.22 10.23 -10.34
C LEU A 132 -0.28 11.33 -9.86
N ASP A 133 -0.53 12.59 -10.24
CA ASP A 133 0.29 13.73 -9.81
C ASP A 133 -0.39 14.52 -8.69
N LEU A 134 0.17 14.40 -7.49
CA LEU A 134 -0.36 15.00 -6.26
C LEU A 134 0.41 16.25 -5.83
N ARG A 135 1.38 16.74 -6.62
CA ARG A 135 2.21 17.89 -6.24
C ARG A 135 1.42 19.19 -6.10
N ASN A 136 0.28 19.30 -6.78
CA ASN A 136 -0.57 20.49 -6.74
C ASN A 136 -1.70 20.37 -5.70
N GLU A 137 -1.74 19.29 -4.93
CA GLU A 137 -2.75 19.08 -3.89
C GLU A 137 -2.21 19.55 -2.53
N GLU A 138 -2.96 20.43 -1.86
CA GLU A 138 -2.60 20.91 -0.51
C GLU A 138 -2.69 19.78 0.53
N ILE A 139 -3.71 18.92 0.40
CA ILE A 139 -3.96 17.80 1.28
C ILE A 139 -3.93 16.52 0.45
N ILE A 140 -3.12 15.54 0.84
CA ILE A 140 -3.14 14.18 0.28
C ILE A 140 -3.94 13.30 1.23
N PHE A 141 -5.16 12.93 0.84
CA PHE A 141 -6.06 12.15 1.70
C PHE A 141 -5.54 10.72 1.92
N ALA A 142 -5.87 10.15 3.08
CA ALA A 142 -5.51 8.78 3.40
C ALA A 142 -6.35 7.79 2.58
N GLY A 143 -5.70 6.73 2.12
CA GLY A 143 -6.33 5.66 1.37
C GLY A 143 -5.33 4.55 1.11
N ASN A 144 -5.78 3.30 1.12
CA ASN A 144 -4.85 2.19 0.91
C ASN A 144 -4.22 2.27 -0.49
N ARG A 145 -2.99 1.78 -0.60
CA ARG A 145 -2.16 1.92 -1.81
C ARG A 145 -2.72 1.23 -3.06
N PHE A 146 -3.78 0.44 -2.94
CA PHE A 146 -4.36 -0.31 -4.05
C PHE A 146 -5.61 0.36 -4.65
N VAL A 147 -6.16 1.40 -4.02
CA VAL A 147 -7.35 2.13 -4.50
C VAL A 147 -7.19 2.58 -5.96
N ILE A 148 -6.01 3.07 -6.34
CA ILE A 148 -5.72 3.50 -7.72
C ILE A 148 -5.99 2.38 -8.75
N TYR A 149 -5.66 1.13 -8.45
CA TYR A 149 -5.88 0.01 -9.37
C TYR A 149 -7.36 -0.42 -9.41
N ALA A 150 -8.10 -0.22 -8.32
CA ALA A 150 -9.53 -0.47 -8.28
C ALA A 150 -10.33 0.59 -9.07
N LEU A 151 -9.80 1.81 -9.17
CA LEU A 151 -10.38 2.92 -9.95
C LEU A 151 -9.94 2.90 -11.43
N PHE A 152 -8.74 2.39 -11.71
CA PHE A 152 -8.18 2.24 -13.06
C PHE A 152 -7.88 0.77 -13.38
N PRO A 153 -8.89 -0.12 -13.50
CA PRO A 153 -8.68 -1.56 -13.71
C PRO A 153 -7.97 -1.90 -15.03
N GLN A 154 -8.00 -1.00 -16.01
CA GLN A 154 -7.28 -1.12 -17.27
C GLN A 154 -5.76 -0.95 -17.12
N ALA A 155 -5.29 -0.28 -16.07
CA ALA A 155 -3.87 -0.06 -15.82
C ALA A 155 -3.27 -1.24 -15.06
N ASN A 156 -2.10 -1.71 -15.51
CA ASN A 156 -1.35 -2.78 -14.85
C ASN A 156 -0.17 -2.25 -14.01
N ILE A 157 0.08 -0.94 -14.06
CA ILE A 157 1.14 -0.24 -13.34
C ILE A 157 0.73 1.22 -13.08
N SER A 158 1.25 1.82 -12.02
CA SER A 158 1.03 3.22 -11.70
C SER A 158 2.32 3.95 -11.29
N ILE A 159 2.35 5.26 -11.50
CA ILE A 159 3.34 6.19 -10.93
C ILE A 159 2.59 7.21 -10.08
N HIS A 160 3.01 7.37 -8.83
CA HIS A 160 2.63 8.51 -8.00
C HIS A 160 3.74 9.56 -8.08
N VAL A 161 3.37 10.78 -8.43
CA VAL A 161 4.27 11.94 -8.43
C VAL A 161 3.99 12.77 -7.18
N LEU A 162 5.00 12.92 -6.33
CA LEU A 162 4.91 13.54 -5.02
C LEU A 162 6.03 14.54 -4.84
N TRP A 163 5.82 15.55 -4.00
CA TRP A 163 6.94 16.31 -3.45
C TRP A 163 7.70 15.44 -2.45
N GLY A 164 9.02 15.47 -2.52
CA GLY A 164 9.84 14.95 -1.43
C GLY A 164 10.02 15.97 -0.31
N LEU A 165 11.05 15.77 0.50
CA LEU A 165 11.22 16.53 1.75
C LEU A 165 11.22 18.04 1.49
N LYS A 166 10.26 18.76 2.07
CA LYS A 166 10.13 20.22 1.95
C LYS A 166 10.12 20.71 0.49
N ASN A 167 9.57 19.92 -0.42
CA ASN A 167 9.50 20.22 -1.86
C ASN A 167 10.87 20.43 -2.53
N GLN A 168 11.96 19.89 -1.95
CA GLN A 168 13.32 20.04 -2.48
C GLN A 168 13.57 19.20 -3.74
N ASN A 169 12.77 18.15 -3.94
CA ASN A 169 12.86 17.23 -5.07
C ASN A 169 11.47 16.65 -5.39
N THR A 170 11.37 15.97 -6.53
CA THR A 170 10.19 15.23 -6.95
C THR A 170 10.44 13.74 -6.78
N VAL A 171 9.48 13.04 -6.16
CA VAL A 171 9.49 11.60 -5.95
C VAL A 171 8.58 10.95 -6.98
N PHE A 172 9.09 9.94 -7.68
CA PHE A 172 8.29 9.01 -8.47
C PHE A 172 8.20 7.69 -7.72
N ALA A 173 7.00 7.32 -7.28
CA ALA A 173 6.74 6.03 -6.64
C ALA A 173 5.92 5.15 -7.57
N THR A 174 6.53 4.07 -8.03
CA THR A 174 5.98 3.19 -9.08
C THR A 174 5.58 1.85 -8.47
N GLY A 175 4.42 1.31 -8.85
CA GLY A 175 3.94 0.02 -8.38
C GLY A 175 3.09 -0.72 -9.41
N LYS A 176 3.20 -2.05 -9.46
CA LYS A 176 2.32 -2.89 -10.29
C LYS A 176 0.95 -3.07 -9.64
N SER A 177 -0.06 -3.17 -10.50
CA SER A 177 -1.42 -3.51 -10.10
C SER A 177 -1.48 -4.93 -9.54
N ILE A 178 -2.24 -5.08 -8.45
CA ILE A 178 -2.52 -6.39 -7.86
C ILE A 178 -3.73 -7.07 -8.50
N LEU A 179 -4.55 -6.30 -9.24
CA LEU A 179 -5.73 -6.75 -9.96
C LEU A 179 -5.41 -7.11 -11.41
N ASN A 180 -4.48 -6.37 -12.04
CA ASN A 180 -4.00 -6.62 -13.40
C ASN A 180 -2.48 -6.85 -13.37
N ARG A 181 -2.07 -8.11 -13.16
CA ARG A 181 -0.68 -8.51 -12.92
C ARG A 181 0.11 -8.78 -14.22
N THR A 182 -0.18 -8.02 -15.28
CA THR A 182 0.38 -8.24 -16.63
C THR A 182 1.60 -7.37 -16.97
N SER A 183 1.98 -6.43 -16.10
CA SER A 183 3.11 -5.53 -16.38
C SER A 183 4.45 -6.27 -16.38
N PHE A 184 5.25 -6.07 -17.44
CA PHE A 184 6.58 -6.68 -17.59
C PHE A 184 7.73 -5.81 -17.06
N THR A 185 7.46 -4.53 -16.75
CA THR A 185 8.49 -3.62 -16.24
C THR A 185 9.12 -4.13 -14.96
N LYS A 186 10.45 -4.19 -14.92
CA LYS A 186 11.22 -4.49 -13.70
C LYS A 186 11.44 -3.20 -12.91
N ILE A 187 10.47 -2.84 -12.06
CA ILE A 187 10.39 -1.49 -11.49
C ILE A 187 11.64 -1.10 -10.70
N GLY A 188 12.15 -1.97 -9.82
CA GLY A 188 13.34 -1.67 -9.03
C GLY A 188 14.58 -1.37 -9.88
N ALA A 189 14.77 -2.11 -10.98
CA ALA A 189 15.86 -1.88 -11.92
C ALA A 189 15.67 -0.56 -12.69
N LEU A 190 14.43 -0.28 -13.15
CA LEU A 190 14.11 0.98 -13.81
C LEU A 190 14.37 2.19 -12.90
N MET A 191 13.92 2.13 -11.64
CA MET A 191 14.11 3.23 -10.70
C MET A 191 15.59 3.42 -10.32
N LEU A 192 16.40 2.36 -10.34
CA LEU A 192 17.84 2.41 -10.06
C LEU A 192 18.61 3.23 -11.11
N GLU A 193 18.16 3.24 -12.38
CA GLU A 193 18.74 4.07 -13.44
C GLU A 193 18.66 5.58 -13.12
N TYR A 194 17.72 5.98 -12.27
CA TYR A 194 17.51 7.37 -11.80
C TYR A 194 17.94 7.57 -10.34
N GLY A 195 18.88 6.77 -9.84
CA GLY A 195 19.41 6.88 -8.47
C GLY A 195 18.44 6.43 -7.37
N GLY A 196 17.36 5.76 -7.75
CA GLY A 196 16.38 5.17 -6.86
C GLY A 196 16.65 3.70 -6.59
N GLY A 197 15.57 2.93 -6.44
CA GLY A 197 15.64 1.48 -6.29
C GLY A 197 14.29 0.88 -5.91
N GLY A 198 14.30 -0.40 -5.59
CA GLY A 198 13.11 -1.15 -5.21
C GLY A 198 13.26 -2.63 -5.53
N HIS A 199 12.14 -3.31 -5.66
CA HIS A 199 12.06 -4.69 -6.13
C HIS A 199 11.28 -4.76 -7.45
N GLU A 200 11.03 -5.96 -7.96
CA GLU A 200 10.43 -6.15 -9.29
C GLU A 200 9.04 -5.47 -9.45
N ASN A 201 8.25 -5.41 -8.37
CA ASN A 201 6.85 -4.98 -8.39
C ASN A 201 6.61 -3.58 -7.83
N ALA A 202 7.62 -2.96 -7.19
CA ALA A 202 7.52 -1.61 -6.69
C ALA A 202 8.90 -0.98 -6.48
N GLY A 203 8.98 0.34 -6.62
CA GLY A 203 10.21 1.08 -6.44
C GLY A 203 9.97 2.58 -6.50
N THR A 204 11.01 3.33 -6.12
CA THR A 204 10.96 4.79 -6.09
C THR A 204 12.26 5.38 -6.58
N CYS A 205 12.21 6.51 -7.29
CA CYS A 205 13.35 7.39 -7.50
C CYS A 205 13.00 8.82 -7.09
N GLN A 206 14.03 9.63 -6.82
CA GLN A 206 13.88 11.04 -6.46
C GLN A 206 14.79 11.87 -7.35
N VAL A 207 14.24 12.89 -7.98
CA VAL A 207 14.97 13.73 -8.95
C VAL A 207 14.82 15.21 -8.64
N PRO A 208 15.79 16.04 -9.03
CA PRO A 208 15.64 17.49 -8.98
C PRO A 208 14.35 17.97 -9.67
N ASN A 209 13.72 19.01 -9.12
CA ASN A 209 12.42 19.49 -9.60
C ASN A 209 12.45 19.97 -11.06
N ASP A 210 13.57 20.55 -11.50
CA ASP A 210 13.81 21.00 -12.87
C ASP A 210 13.96 19.85 -13.87
N GLN A 211 14.26 18.64 -13.40
CA GLN A 211 14.36 17.42 -14.22
C GLN A 211 13.09 16.56 -14.17
N ALA A 212 12.14 16.87 -13.28
CA ALA A 212 10.99 16.03 -13.01
C ALA A 212 10.16 15.73 -14.27
N GLU A 213 9.86 16.73 -15.10
CA GLU A 213 9.05 16.51 -16.30
C GLU A 213 9.78 15.62 -17.32
N THR A 214 11.08 15.86 -17.55
CA THR A 214 11.89 15.04 -18.46
C THR A 214 11.91 13.58 -18.00
N VAL A 215 12.23 13.33 -16.73
CA VAL A 215 12.31 11.97 -16.19
C VAL A 215 10.94 11.29 -16.21
N LEU A 216 9.85 12.01 -15.91
CA LEU A 216 8.51 11.44 -15.99
C LEU A 216 8.19 10.96 -17.41
N GLN A 217 8.51 11.74 -18.44
CA GLN A 217 8.28 11.33 -19.83
C GLN A 217 9.12 10.11 -20.23
N GLU A 218 10.36 10.02 -19.76
CA GLU A 218 11.25 8.87 -19.98
C GLU A 218 10.69 7.60 -19.32
N LEU A 219 10.23 7.70 -18.07
CA LEU A 219 9.58 6.62 -17.34
C LEU A 219 8.30 6.16 -18.04
N ILE A 220 7.42 7.08 -18.44
CA ILE A 220 6.19 6.77 -19.18
C ILE A 220 6.52 6.02 -20.48
N LYS A 221 7.49 6.53 -21.26
CA LYS A 221 7.90 5.91 -22.52
C LYS A 221 8.43 4.50 -22.31
N ARG A 222 9.28 4.28 -21.30
CA ARG A 222 9.83 2.96 -20.99
C ARG A 222 8.73 1.99 -20.58
N ILE A 223 7.89 2.37 -19.62
CA ILE A 223 6.82 1.52 -19.09
C ILE A 223 5.82 1.12 -20.19
N ASN A 224 5.46 2.05 -21.07
CA ASN A 224 4.56 1.75 -22.18
C ASN A 224 5.19 0.84 -23.23
N ALA A 225 6.51 0.85 -23.39
CA ALA A 225 7.21 -0.04 -24.31
C ALA A 225 7.33 -1.47 -23.76
N ASP A 226 7.39 -1.63 -22.44
CA ASP A 226 7.48 -2.93 -21.78
C ASP A 226 6.13 -3.67 -21.79
N GLY A 227 5.01 -2.92 -21.65
CA GLY A 227 3.66 -3.47 -21.53
C GLY A 227 3.25 -3.79 -20.10
#